data_AF-A0A969I693-F1
#
_entry.id   AF-A0A969I693-F1
#
_cell.length_a   1.000
_cell.length_b   1.000
_cell.length_c   1.000
_cell.angle_alpha   90.00
_cell.angle_beta   90.00
_cell.angle_gamma   90.00
#
_symmetry.space_group_name_H-M   'P 1'
#
loop_
_entity.id
_entity.type
_entity.pdbx_description
1 polymer ?
#
loop_
_entity_poly.entity_id
_entity_poly.type
_entity_poly.pdbx_seq_one_letter_code
_entity_poly.pdbx_strand_id
1 'polypeptide(L)'
;MPSPNPLTSLAKRLPLRTTLIVPFVAQLLVAVGLVGYLSFRNGQAAVNDLAAQLQREVARRIEDRLGNFLAVPHQLAAINTQKAKLGELDITNARQLEQQFWQQSQLFPSASYVYVGTAAGEFSGAEQVEGGRPRVAYWSKTAANGEFRTYATNEVGERTTILSIRPPTTI
;
A
#
# COMPACT_ATOMS: atom_id res chain seq x y z
N MET A 1 7.36 3.92 91.03
CA MET A 1 6.17 4.44 90.33
C MET A 1 6.37 4.24 88.83
N PRO A 2 5.61 3.39 88.12
CA PRO A 2 5.67 3.31 86.67
C PRO A 2 4.63 4.25 86.02
N SER A 3 5.04 4.94 84.97
CA SER A 3 4.18 5.83 84.17
C SER A 3 3.17 5.03 83.34
N PRO A 4 1.92 5.49 83.22
CA PRO A 4 0.93 4.80 82.38
C PRO A 4 1.22 5.08 80.90
N ASN A 5 1.49 4.00 80.14
CA ASN A 5 1.69 4.07 78.70
C ASN A 5 0.40 4.55 78.00
N PRO A 6 0.45 5.63 77.18
CA PRO A 6 -0.73 6.21 76.53
C PRO A 6 -1.35 5.31 75.45
N LEU A 7 -0.65 4.25 75.04
CA LEU A 7 -1.11 3.31 74.02
C LEU A 7 -2.21 2.35 74.54
N THR A 8 -2.32 2.15 75.85
CA THR A 8 -3.28 1.20 76.44
C THR A 8 -4.68 1.81 76.71
N SER A 9 -4.84 3.13 76.69
CA SER A 9 -6.13 3.77 76.98
C SER A 9 -7.05 3.90 75.76
N LEU A 10 -6.50 3.89 74.54
CA LEU A 10 -7.29 3.93 73.29
C LEU A 10 -8.07 2.64 73.04
N ALA A 11 -7.57 1.49 73.50
CA ALA A 11 -8.17 0.18 73.23
C ALA A 11 -9.45 -0.10 74.06
N LYS A 12 -9.76 0.72 75.08
CA LYS A 12 -10.70 0.34 76.15
C LYS A 12 -12.19 0.65 75.90
N ARG A 13 -12.59 1.11 74.69
CA ARG A 13 -14.01 1.45 74.37
C ARG A 13 -14.43 1.20 72.90
N LEU A 14 -13.78 0.27 72.18
CA LEU A 14 -14.18 -0.05 70.81
C LEU A 14 -15.13 -1.26 70.78
N PRO A 15 -16.31 -1.19 70.10
CA PRO A 15 -17.22 -2.32 69.98
C PRO A 15 -16.53 -3.50 69.28
N LEU A 16 -16.72 -4.73 69.78
CA LEU A 16 -16.12 -5.96 69.22
C LEU A 16 -16.35 -6.10 67.71
N ARG A 17 -17.52 -5.65 67.23
CA ARG A 17 -17.89 -5.58 65.81
C ARG A 17 -16.93 -4.73 64.98
N THR A 18 -16.51 -3.58 65.50
CA THR A 18 -15.66 -2.63 64.77
C THR A 18 -14.23 -3.15 64.66
N THR A 19 -13.71 -3.77 65.72
CA THR A 19 -12.36 -4.36 65.74
C THR A 19 -12.21 -5.53 64.77
N LEU A 20 -13.28 -6.30 64.53
CA LEU A 20 -13.27 -7.39 63.56
C LEU A 20 -13.62 -6.95 62.13
N ILE A 21 -14.71 -6.20 61.92
CA ILE A 21 -15.22 -5.96 60.55
C ILE A 21 -14.34 -4.99 59.75
N VAL A 22 -13.86 -3.91 60.39
CA VAL A 22 -13.09 -2.86 59.70
C VAL A 22 -11.83 -3.39 59.03
N PRO A 23 -10.94 -4.17 59.68
CA PRO A 23 -9.74 -4.68 59.01
C PRO A 23 -10.06 -5.63 57.84
N PHE A 24 -11.11 -6.46 57.95
CA PHE A 24 -11.53 -7.34 56.86
C PHE A 24 -12.04 -6.56 55.64
N VAL A 25 -12.87 -5.53 55.87
CA VAL A 25 -13.38 -4.68 54.77
C VAL A 25 -12.24 -3.87 54.16
N ALA A 26 -11.34 -3.33 54.97
CA ALA A 26 -10.16 -2.61 54.48
C ALA A 26 -9.28 -3.52 53.61
N GLN A 27 -9.02 -4.76 54.04
CA GLN A 27 -8.25 -5.72 53.26
C GLN A 27 -8.95 -6.10 51.95
N LEU A 28 -10.27 -6.25 51.93
CA LEU A 28 -11.03 -6.51 50.71
C LEU A 28 -10.94 -5.34 49.73
N LEU A 29 -11.11 -4.09 50.20
CA LEU A 29 -10.99 -2.90 49.36
C LEU A 29 -9.58 -2.77 48.76
N VAL A 30 -8.54 -3.05 49.55
CA VAL A 30 -7.16 -3.07 49.07
C VAL A 30 -6.97 -4.15 48.01
N ALA A 31 -7.44 -5.37 48.25
CA ALA A 31 -7.30 -6.46 47.30
C ALA A 31 -8.05 -6.19 45.98
N VAL A 32 -9.31 -5.77 46.05
CA VAL A 32 -10.12 -5.45 44.86
C VAL A 32 -9.56 -4.23 44.13
N GLY A 33 -9.12 -3.20 44.85
CA GLY A 33 -8.48 -2.02 44.25
C GLY A 33 -7.18 -2.38 43.52
N LEU A 34 -6.36 -3.26 44.10
CA LEU A 34 -5.13 -3.73 43.47
C LEU A 34 -5.42 -4.56 42.22
N VAL A 35 -6.35 -5.51 42.29
CA VAL A 35 -6.77 -6.33 41.15
C VAL A 35 -7.37 -5.45 40.05
N GLY A 36 -8.24 -4.50 40.40
CA GLY A 36 -8.82 -3.56 39.46
C GLY A 36 -7.77 -2.69 38.76
N TYR A 37 -6.81 -2.14 39.52
CA TYR A 37 -5.70 -1.35 38.98
C TYR A 37 -4.81 -2.17 38.03
N LEU A 38 -4.41 -3.38 38.45
CA LEU A 38 -3.61 -4.28 37.62
C LEU A 38 -4.38 -4.71 36.37
N SER A 39 -5.68 -4.99 36.48
CA SER A 39 -6.52 -5.38 35.34
C SER A 39 -6.66 -4.24 34.34
N PHE A 40 -6.86 -3.00 34.82
CA PHE A 40 -6.93 -1.82 33.96
C PHE A 40 -5.60 -1.56 33.25
N ARG A 41 -4.48 -1.62 33.97
CA ARG A 41 -3.13 -1.45 33.40
C ARG A 41 -2.83 -2.52 32.35
N ASN A 42 -3.14 -3.78 32.64
CA ASN A 42 -2.93 -4.89 31.71
C ASN A 42 -3.85 -4.79 30.50
N GLY A 43 -5.12 -4.40 30.69
CA GLY A 43 -6.07 -4.16 29.61
C GLY A 43 -5.59 -3.05 28.67
N GLN A 44 -5.11 -1.94 29.21
CA GLN A 44 -4.56 -0.84 28.42
C GLN A 44 -3.32 -1.29 27.63
N ALA A 45 -2.41 -2.06 28.25
CA ALA A 45 -1.26 -2.61 27.55
C ALA A 45 -1.65 -3.56 26.40
N ALA A 46 -2.61 -4.46 26.64
CA ALA A 46 -3.10 -5.40 25.63
C ALA A 46 -3.76 -4.70 24.44
N VAL A 47 -4.59 -3.68 24.70
CA VAL A 47 -5.21 -2.88 23.63
C VAL A 47 -4.17 -2.11 22.83
N ASN A 48 -3.20 -1.49 23.49
CA ASN A 48 -2.13 -0.74 22.82
C ASN A 48 -1.26 -1.66 21.96
N ASP A 49 -0.91 -2.85 22.45
CA ASP A 49 -0.13 -3.81 21.67
C ASP A 49 -0.91 -4.32 20.46
N LEU A 50 -2.20 -4.66 20.64
CA LEU A 50 -3.06 -5.07 19.53
C LEU A 50 -3.19 -3.96 18.47
N ALA A 51 -3.39 -2.71 18.89
CA ALA A 51 -3.44 -1.57 17.98
C ALA A 51 -2.12 -1.42 17.20
N ALA A 52 -0.98 -1.55 17.87
CA ALA A 52 0.33 -1.48 17.24
C ALA A 52 0.57 -2.65 16.26
N GLN A 53 0.14 -3.87 16.61
CA GLN A 53 0.20 -5.03 15.72
C GLN A 53 -0.67 -4.84 14.47
N LEU A 54 -1.89 -4.34 14.63
CA LEU A 54 -2.79 -4.04 13.51
C LEU A 54 -2.20 -2.99 12.56
N GLN A 55 -1.63 -1.91 13.11
CA GLN A 55 -0.97 -0.89 12.28
C GLN A 55 0.20 -1.47 11.49
N ARG A 56 1.05 -2.29 12.12
CA ARG A 56 2.16 -2.97 11.43
C ARG A 56 1.67 -3.93 10.35
N GLU A 57 0.59 -4.66 10.61
CA GLU A 57 -0.01 -5.57 9.63
C GLU A 57 -0.57 -4.81 8.42
N VAL A 58 -1.26 -3.70 8.65
CA VAL A 58 -1.76 -2.85 7.56
C VAL A 58 -0.60 -2.27 6.75
N ALA A 59 0.44 -1.76 7.41
CA ALA A 59 1.62 -1.24 6.73
C ALA A 59 2.30 -2.30 5.87
N ARG A 60 2.56 -3.50 6.41
CA ARG A 60 3.14 -4.63 5.66
C ARG A 60 2.28 -5.02 4.46
N ARG A 61 0.95 -5.09 4.63
CA ARG A 61 0.05 -5.39 3.51
C ARG A 61 0.07 -4.32 2.42
N ILE A 62 0.22 -3.05 2.78
CA ILE A 62 0.39 -1.97 1.81
C ILE A 62 1.70 -2.13 1.06
N GLU A 63 2.80 -2.38 1.77
CA GLU A 63 4.12 -2.62 1.18
C GLU A 63 4.10 -3.82 0.22
N ASP A 64 3.53 -4.96 0.64
CA ASP A 64 3.42 -6.16 -0.20
C ASP A 64 2.57 -5.90 -1.46
N ARG A 65 1.44 -5.20 -1.33
CA ARG A 65 0.59 -4.85 -2.47
C ARG A 65 1.32 -3.93 -3.44
N LEU A 66 2.01 -2.92 -2.93
CA LEU A 66 2.76 -1.97 -3.75
C LEU A 66 3.95 -2.66 -4.43
N GLY A 67 4.70 -3.49 -3.70
CA GLY A 67 5.81 -4.27 -4.23
C GLY A 67 5.37 -5.18 -5.37
N ASN A 68 4.28 -5.93 -5.19
CA ASN A 68 3.72 -6.78 -6.23
C ASN A 68 3.20 -5.98 -7.43
N PHE A 69 2.54 -4.85 -7.19
CA PHE A 69 2.03 -3.98 -8.26
C PHE A 69 3.17 -3.40 -9.11
N LEU A 70 4.26 -2.95 -8.49
CA LEU A 70 5.41 -2.35 -9.17
C LEU A 70 6.39 -3.37 -9.76
N ALA A 71 6.38 -4.62 -9.29
CA ALA A 71 7.27 -5.67 -9.82
C ALA A 71 7.05 -5.92 -11.31
N VAL A 72 5.79 -5.96 -11.77
CA VAL A 72 5.43 -6.28 -13.15
C VAL A 72 5.97 -5.25 -14.15
N PRO A 73 5.72 -3.92 -13.99
CA PRO A 73 6.32 -2.91 -14.87
C PRO A 73 7.85 -2.96 -14.92
N HIS A 74 8.52 -3.19 -13.78
CA HIS A 74 9.98 -3.30 -13.73
C HIS A 74 10.49 -4.52 -14.51
N GLN A 75 9.82 -5.66 -14.37
CA GLN A 75 10.17 -6.88 -15.13
C GLN A 75 9.96 -6.68 -16.63
N LEU A 76 8.83 -6.09 -17.05
CA LEU A 76 8.56 -5.78 -18.45
C LEU A 76 9.63 -4.85 -19.04
N ALA A 77 10.01 -3.79 -18.31
CA ALA A 77 11.06 -2.88 -18.72
C ALA A 77 12.41 -3.59 -18.88
N ALA A 78 12.77 -4.48 -17.93
CA ALA A 78 14.00 -5.27 -18.00
C ALA A 78 14.01 -6.23 -19.21
N ILE A 79 12.91 -6.95 -19.44
CA ILE A 79 12.74 -7.86 -20.59
C ILE A 79 12.88 -7.07 -21.89
N ASN A 80 12.15 -5.97 -22.04
CA ASN A 80 12.18 -5.17 -23.27
C ASN A 80 13.56 -4.55 -23.52
N THR A 81 14.24 -4.10 -22.45
CA THR A 81 15.63 -3.59 -22.54
C THR A 81 16.58 -4.68 -23.02
N GLN A 82 16.43 -5.91 -22.52
CA GLN A 82 17.27 -7.03 -22.93
C GLN A 82 17.00 -7.45 -24.37
N LYS A 83 15.72 -7.55 -24.78
CA LYS A 83 15.34 -7.84 -26.17
C LYS A 83 15.88 -6.78 -27.13
N ALA A 84 15.83 -5.50 -26.75
CA ALA A 84 16.41 -4.42 -27.54
C ALA A 84 17.93 -4.58 -27.69
N LYS A 85 18.65 -4.92 -26.61
CA LYS A 85 20.10 -5.17 -26.64
C LYS A 85 20.48 -6.38 -27.52
N LEU A 86 19.63 -7.41 -27.54
CA LEU A 86 19.83 -8.61 -28.35
C LEU A 86 19.41 -8.42 -29.82
N GLY A 87 18.81 -7.28 -30.18
CA GLY A 87 18.28 -7.02 -31.52
C GLY A 87 16.95 -7.72 -31.82
N GLU A 88 16.31 -8.32 -30.82
CA GLU A 88 15.00 -8.98 -30.94
C GLU A 88 13.82 -7.99 -30.88
N LEU A 89 14.09 -6.77 -30.42
CA LEU A 89 13.14 -5.66 -30.38
C LEU A 89 13.77 -4.44 -31.04
N ASP A 90 13.28 -4.08 -32.23
CA ASP A 90 13.70 -2.87 -32.92
C ASP A 90 12.93 -1.67 -32.37
N ILE A 91 13.62 -0.83 -31.60
CA ILE A 91 13.05 0.37 -30.99
C ILE A 91 12.70 1.47 -31.98
N THR A 92 13.09 1.32 -33.26
CA THR A 92 12.73 2.23 -34.36
C THR A 92 11.53 1.72 -35.16
N ASN A 93 11.16 0.44 -35.00
CA ASN A 93 10.02 -0.15 -35.67
C ASN A 93 8.74 0.02 -34.85
N ALA A 94 8.08 1.16 -35.03
CA ALA A 94 6.83 1.49 -34.33
C ALA A 94 5.76 0.39 -34.44
N ARG A 95 5.61 -0.27 -35.60
CA ARG A 95 4.57 -1.30 -35.76
C ARG A 95 4.90 -2.56 -34.97
N GLN A 96 6.17 -2.96 -34.93
CA GLN A 96 6.62 -4.08 -34.11
C GLN A 96 6.41 -3.78 -32.62
N LEU A 97 6.77 -2.57 -32.17
CA LEU A 97 6.60 -2.12 -30.81
C LEU A 97 5.13 -2.15 -30.39
N GLU A 98 4.24 -1.57 -31.19
CA GLU A 98 2.79 -1.57 -30.91
C GLU A 98 2.25 -2.98 -30.74
N GLN A 99 2.60 -3.91 -31.64
CA GLN A 99 2.10 -5.28 -31.57
C GLN A 99 2.61 -6.01 -30.32
N GLN A 100 3.91 -5.91 -30.02
CA GLN A 100 4.48 -6.56 -28.84
C GLN A 100 3.93 -5.96 -27.54
N PHE A 101 3.87 -4.65 -27.46
CA PHE A 101 3.37 -3.96 -26.27
C PHE A 101 1.87 -4.17 -26.09
N TRP A 102 1.09 -4.27 -27.17
CA TRP A 102 -0.34 -4.61 -27.10
C TRP A 102 -0.58 -6.02 -26.55
N GLN A 103 0.26 -6.99 -26.92
CA GLN A 103 0.22 -8.34 -26.32
C GLN A 103 0.61 -8.30 -24.84
N GLN A 104 1.67 -7.55 -24.49
CA GLN A 104 2.11 -7.40 -23.11
C GLN A 104 1.03 -6.75 -22.23
N SER A 105 0.36 -5.69 -22.70
CA SER A 105 -0.71 -5.02 -21.95
C SER A 105 -1.89 -5.95 -21.64
N GLN A 106 -2.21 -6.89 -22.53
CA GLN A 106 -3.25 -7.91 -22.26
C GLN A 106 -2.82 -8.94 -21.21
N LEU A 107 -1.57 -9.39 -21.26
CA LEU A 107 -1.04 -10.37 -20.30
C LEU A 107 -0.82 -9.76 -18.92
N PHE A 108 -0.54 -8.46 -18.88
CA PHE A 108 -0.20 -7.72 -17.67
C PHE A 108 -1.11 -6.50 -17.51
N PRO A 109 -2.39 -6.70 -17.14
CA PRO A 109 -3.36 -5.60 -17.02
C PRO A 109 -3.01 -4.59 -15.91
N SER A 110 -2.07 -4.92 -15.01
CA SER A 110 -1.53 -3.98 -14.02
C SER A 110 -0.57 -2.94 -14.63
N ALA A 111 -0.01 -3.22 -15.82
CA ALA A 111 0.77 -2.25 -16.57
C ALA A 111 -0.18 -1.36 -17.39
N SER A 112 -0.43 -0.14 -16.91
CA SER A 112 -1.33 0.79 -17.57
C SER A 112 -0.86 1.20 -18.96
N TYR A 113 0.46 1.26 -19.17
CA TYR A 113 1.04 1.64 -20.45
C TYR A 113 2.43 1.02 -20.62
N VAL A 114 2.67 0.38 -21.76
CA VAL A 114 4.01 -0.07 -22.18
C VAL A 114 4.42 0.72 -23.41
N TYR A 115 5.53 1.45 -23.33
CA TYR A 115 5.97 2.33 -24.43
C TYR A 115 7.49 2.49 -24.50
N VAL A 116 7.96 2.95 -25.65
CA VAL A 116 9.31 3.47 -25.85
C VAL A 116 9.25 4.93 -26.30
N GLY A 117 10.21 5.72 -25.83
CA GLY A 117 10.49 7.06 -26.33
C GLY A 117 11.97 7.14 -26.72
N THR A 118 12.28 7.57 -27.95
CA THR A 118 13.65 7.68 -28.44
C THR A 118 14.16 9.11 -28.37
N ALA A 119 15.48 9.29 -28.26
CA ALA A 119 16.11 10.62 -28.30
C ALA A 119 15.89 11.35 -29.63
N ALA A 120 15.55 10.63 -30.71
CA ALA A 120 15.15 11.21 -31.99
C ALA A 120 13.77 11.88 -31.95
N GLY A 121 13.03 11.73 -30.85
CA GLY A 121 11.66 12.24 -30.72
C GLY A 121 10.65 11.30 -31.37
N GLU A 122 10.84 9.99 -31.25
CA GLU A 122 9.83 8.99 -31.62
C GLU A 122 9.22 8.41 -30.35
N PHE A 123 7.93 8.09 -30.43
CA PHE A 123 7.18 7.44 -29.38
C PHE A 123 6.31 6.35 -30.00
N SER A 124 6.30 5.18 -29.38
CA SER A 124 5.39 4.10 -29.74
C SER A 124 5.05 3.28 -28.50
N GLY A 125 3.78 2.91 -28.36
CA GLY A 125 3.35 2.17 -27.18
C GLY A 125 1.92 1.64 -27.24
N ALA A 126 1.57 0.86 -26.22
CA ALA A 126 0.24 0.31 -26.00
C ALA A 126 -0.29 0.67 -24.61
N GLU A 127 -1.50 1.20 -24.59
CA GLU A 127 -2.24 1.60 -23.40
C GLU A 127 -3.25 0.51 -23.03
N GLN A 128 -3.21 0.04 -21.79
CA GLN A 128 -4.25 -0.83 -21.25
C GLN A 128 -5.50 0.00 -20.95
N VAL A 129 -6.66 -0.46 -21.42
CA VAL A 129 -7.95 0.22 -21.23
C VAL A 129 -8.81 -0.62 -20.30
N GLU A 130 -9.34 0.00 -19.25
CA GLU A 130 -10.25 -0.68 -18.32
C GLU A 130 -11.50 -1.20 -19.05
N GLY A 131 -11.79 -2.50 -18.88
CA GLY A 131 -12.94 -3.15 -19.50
C GLY A 131 -12.88 -3.26 -21.03
N GLY A 132 -11.74 -2.94 -21.66
CA GLY A 132 -11.59 -2.88 -23.11
C GLY A 132 -10.32 -3.53 -23.63
N ARG A 133 -10.15 -3.45 -24.97
CA ARG A 133 -8.91 -3.87 -25.63
C ARG A 133 -7.85 -2.78 -25.50
N PRO A 134 -6.55 -3.14 -25.40
CA PRO A 134 -5.51 -2.13 -25.34
C PRO A 134 -5.51 -1.29 -26.62
N ARG A 135 -5.23 0.01 -26.46
CA ARG A 135 -5.05 0.95 -27.58
C ARG A 135 -3.58 1.05 -27.91
N VAL A 136 -3.26 1.49 -29.11
CA VAL A 136 -1.86 1.76 -29.48
C VAL A 136 -1.71 3.21 -29.87
N ALA A 137 -0.55 3.79 -29.59
CA ALA A 137 -0.27 5.16 -29.96
C ALA A 137 1.13 5.31 -30.55
N TYR A 138 1.23 6.29 -31.45
CA TYR A 138 2.46 6.62 -32.15
C TYR A 138 2.59 8.13 -32.30
N TRP A 139 3.82 8.61 -32.16
CA TRP A 139 4.21 9.99 -32.44
C TRP A 139 5.65 10.01 -32.95
N SER A 140 5.95 10.94 -33.86
CA SER A 140 7.32 11.19 -34.31
C SER A 140 7.52 12.65 -34.65
N LYS A 141 8.65 13.20 -34.20
CA LYS A 141 9.09 14.57 -34.48
C LYS A 141 9.31 14.84 -35.97
N THR A 142 9.62 13.81 -36.76
CA THR A 142 9.89 13.92 -38.21
C THR A 142 8.66 13.61 -39.07
N ALA A 143 7.55 13.17 -38.46
CA ALA A 143 6.29 12.98 -39.19
C ALA A 143 5.75 14.32 -39.69
N ALA A 144 5.15 14.31 -40.89
CA ALA A 144 4.72 15.51 -41.63
C ALA A 144 3.81 16.49 -40.85
N ASN A 145 3.20 16.06 -39.77
CA ASN A 145 2.30 16.85 -38.93
C ASN A 145 2.62 16.80 -37.42
N GLY A 146 3.64 16.03 -37.00
CA GLY A 146 4.06 15.96 -35.59
C GLY A 146 2.96 15.58 -34.60
N GLU A 147 1.89 14.91 -35.06
CA GLU A 147 0.70 14.60 -34.28
C GLU A 147 0.88 13.35 -33.44
N PHE A 148 0.47 13.39 -32.18
CA PHE A 148 0.34 12.20 -31.35
C PHE A 148 -1.00 11.53 -31.65
N ARG A 149 -0.96 10.31 -32.17
CA ARG A 149 -2.15 9.59 -32.62
C ARG A 149 -2.39 8.36 -31.78
N THR A 150 -3.60 8.23 -31.26
CA THR A 150 -4.08 7.03 -30.56
C THR A 150 -5.07 6.30 -31.46
N TYR A 151 -4.90 4.99 -31.58
CA TYR A 151 -5.71 4.12 -32.42
C TYR A 151 -6.43 3.07 -31.57
N ALA A 152 -7.67 2.76 -31.96
CA ALA A 152 -8.33 1.53 -31.55
C ALA A 152 -7.63 0.32 -32.18
N THR A 153 -7.81 -0.86 -31.59
CA THR A 153 -7.21 -2.11 -32.06
C THR A 153 -8.24 -3.20 -32.32
N ASN A 154 -7.93 -4.11 -33.25
CA ASN A 154 -8.68 -5.34 -33.46
C ASN A 154 -8.22 -6.48 -32.52
N GLU A 155 -8.65 -7.72 -32.79
CA GLU A 155 -8.36 -8.92 -31.97
C GLU A 155 -6.90 -9.37 -32.01
N VAL A 156 -6.11 -8.81 -32.93
CA VAL A 156 -4.70 -9.16 -33.13
C VAL A 156 -3.78 -7.95 -32.92
N GLY A 157 -4.29 -6.85 -32.37
CA GLY A 157 -3.50 -5.67 -32.03
C GLY A 157 -3.22 -4.72 -33.19
N GLU A 158 -3.92 -4.85 -34.31
CA GLU A 158 -3.77 -3.94 -35.43
C GLU A 158 -4.64 -2.69 -35.27
N ARG A 159 -4.04 -1.53 -35.57
CA ARG A 159 -4.74 -0.23 -35.66
C ARG A 159 -6.00 -0.34 -36.53
N THR A 160 -7.13 0.16 -36.05
CA THR A 160 -8.38 0.27 -36.80
C THR A 160 -8.78 1.72 -37.05
N THR A 161 -9.44 2.35 -36.08
CA THR A 161 -9.88 3.75 -36.16
C THR A 161 -9.01 4.65 -35.32
N ILE A 162 -8.85 5.90 -35.76
CA ILE A 162 -8.19 6.92 -34.95
C ILE A 162 -9.17 7.36 -33.86
N LEU A 163 -8.73 7.28 -32.61
CA LEU A 163 -9.51 7.70 -31.45
C LEU A 163 -9.16 9.13 -31.03
N SER A 164 -7.90 9.52 -31.17
CA SER A 164 -7.43 10.85 -30.79
C SER A 164 -6.26 11.27 -31.65
N ILE A 165 -6.24 12.57 -31.99
CA ILE A 165 -5.12 13.27 -32.61
C ILE A 165 -4.82 14.45 -31.71
N ARG A 166 -3.62 14.50 -31.15
CA ARG A 166 -3.14 15.64 -30.36
C ARG A 166 -2.04 16.37 -31.14
N PRO A 167 -2.17 17.69 -31.34
CA PRO A 167 -1.15 18.49 -32.02
C PRO A 167 0.15 18.52 -31.18
N PRO A 168 1.31 18.79 -31.80
CA PRO A 168 2.57 18.93 -31.07
C PRO A 168 2.43 20.05 -30.03
N THR A 169 2.76 19.75 -28.76
CA THR A 169 2.78 20.76 -27.72
C THR A 169 4.04 21.60 -27.89
N THR A 170 3.88 22.87 -28.28
CA THR A 170 4.98 23.85 -28.26
C THR A 170 5.32 24.11 -26.80
N ILE A 171 6.52 23.71 -26.36
CA ILE A 171 7.08 24.04 -25.04
C ILE A 171 7.88 25.33 -25.17
#